data_AF-A0A2H8U164-F1
#
_entry.id   AF-A0A2H8U164-F1
#
_cell.length_a   1.000
_cell.length_b   1.000
_cell.length_c   1.000
_cell.angle_alpha   90.00
_cell.angle_beta   90.00
_cell.angle_gamma   90.00
#
_symmetry.space_group_name_H-M   'P 1'
#
loop_
_entity.id
_entity.type
_entity.pdbx_description
1 polymer ?
#
loop_
_entity_poly.entity_id
_entity_poly.type
_entity_poly.pdbx_seq_one_letter_code
_entity_poly.pdbx_strand_id
1 'polypeptide(L)'
;MSQKNCNNNRRLNPAKMYEALHKKRAAECEAREQWAGVTQYFKTWENNSNKFTNWTSPQYYKKSSELQLEMRRREQRKLEEEQEELQKWRKKLRDRQLEDEEFKKGQMKKKPVPLSRPNSAGQKTPCEEMAMELKRKHDAVTDREIELRLHVRSKSCDPKQAKQYVMRERERSSESSWDDRMKEKKSADQKRRERSENEQRLNEERFAADRLAEEEKHRTRKVRATQLKDELVGRVAELKNRSDRCDELKRLESAYLTLQCRVEDVEHCNEQLDRKKIQSLSRAKALRQYLTTLKQRSKEVVEFLREDRKLLDDLVSTVRSSNAAASIDLGDMVDELRNLYNQYEDDESQRLYLMDFMFEEEARNMWRSQEERWRKEHALRKTGIENLFSAIKTQVCIHLLIFVMVKLLIFEMC
;
A
#
# COMPACT_ATOMS: atom_id res chain seq x y z
N MET A 1 60.32 28.44 -64.77
CA MET A 1 59.29 27.37 -64.74
C MET A 1 58.14 27.83 -63.88
N SER A 2 56.97 28.02 -64.49
CA SER A 2 55.81 28.70 -63.91
C SER A 2 54.81 27.67 -63.37
N GLN A 3 54.65 27.58 -62.05
CA GLN A 3 53.59 26.79 -61.42
C GLN A 3 52.36 27.68 -61.19
N LYS A 4 51.40 27.57 -62.10
CA LYS A 4 50.03 28.07 -61.92
C LYS A 4 49.32 27.19 -60.90
N ASN A 5 49.17 27.70 -59.68
CA ASN A 5 48.35 27.07 -58.65
C ASN A 5 46.89 27.54 -58.86
N CYS A 6 46.11 26.73 -59.60
CA CYS A 6 44.70 27.00 -59.88
C CYS A 6 43.85 26.64 -58.65
N ASN A 7 43.44 27.65 -57.89
CA ASN A 7 42.42 27.56 -56.85
C ASN A 7 41.06 27.18 -57.47
N ASN A 8 40.71 25.89 -57.41
CA ASN A 8 39.40 25.37 -57.80
C ASN A 8 38.37 25.55 -56.67
N ASN A 9 37.93 26.79 -56.42
CA ASN A 9 36.72 27.05 -55.62
C ASN A 9 35.46 26.84 -56.47
N ARG A 10 35.22 25.59 -56.91
CA ARG A 10 33.89 25.20 -57.42
C ARG A 10 32.98 24.98 -56.22
N ARG A 11 32.04 25.90 -56.00
CA ARG A 11 30.92 25.70 -55.06
C ARG A 11 30.29 24.33 -55.35
N LEU A 12 30.34 23.43 -54.36
CA LEU A 12 29.70 22.12 -54.45
C LEU A 12 28.19 22.32 -54.68
N ASN A 13 27.65 21.59 -55.64
CA ASN A 13 26.21 21.56 -55.92
C ASN A 13 25.45 21.24 -54.60
N PRO A 14 24.47 22.05 -54.18
CA PRO A 14 23.74 21.85 -52.92
C PRO A 14 23.15 20.44 -52.78
N ALA A 15 22.75 19.78 -53.87
CA ALA A 15 22.27 18.39 -53.83
C ALA A 15 23.34 17.41 -53.31
N LYS A 16 24.61 17.58 -53.71
CA LYS A 16 25.74 16.76 -53.23
C LYS A 16 26.07 17.03 -51.77
N MET A 17 25.85 18.27 -51.31
CA MET A 17 25.99 18.60 -49.87
C MET A 17 24.91 17.94 -49.02
N TYR A 18 23.66 17.94 -49.48
CA TYR A 18 22.57 17.24 -48.79
C TYR A 18 22.80 15.73 -48.74
N GLU A 19 23.24 15.13 -49.85
CA GLU A 19 23.56 13.70 -49.90
C GLU A 19 24.71 13.33 -48.94
N ALA A 20 25.77 14.16 -48.86
CA ALA A 20 26.87 13.97 -47.93
C ALA A 20 26.42 14.09 -46.46
N LEU A 21 25.54 15.04 -46.14
CA LEU A 21 24.96 15.17 -44.81
C LEU A 21 24.06 13.99 -44.43
N HIS A 22 23.31 13.43 -45.38
CA HIS A 22 22.52 12.23 -45.16
C HIS A 22 23.40 10.99 -44.91
N LYS A 23 24.48 10.81 -45.69
CA LYS A 23 25.45 9.73 -45.47
C LYS A 23 26.15 9.86 -44.11
N LYS A 24 26.50 11.07 -43.69
CA LYS A 24 27.06 11.32 -42.36
C LYS A 24 26.07 10.95 -41.24
N ARG A 25 24.81 11.35 -41.36
CA ARG A 25 23.76 10.98 -40.40
C ARG A 25 23.52 9.48 -40.34
N ALA A 26 23.48 8.79 -41.48
CA ALA A 26 23.32 7.34 -41.54
C ALA A 26 24.49 6.62 -40.84
N ALA A 27 25.73 7.01 -41.14
CA ALA A 27 26.92 6.45 -40.50
C ALA A 27 26.96 6.71 -38.98
N GLU A 28 26.52 7.88 -38.52
CA GLU A 28 26.39 8.17 -37.08
C GLU A 28 25.30 7.30 -36.40
N CYS A 29 24.19 7.02 -37.09
CA CYS A 29 23.17 6.11 -36.57
C CYS A 29 23.69 4.67 -36.47
N GLU A 30 24.33 4.15 -37.51
CA GLU A 30 24.92 2.81 -37.50
C GLU A 30 25.99 2.67 -36.40
N ALA A 31 26.84 3.69 -36.21
CA ALA A 31 27.81 3.70 -35.13
C ALA A 31 27.12 3.64 -33.76
N ARG A 32 26.05 4.41 -33.54
CA ARG A 32 25.28 4.35 -32.29
C ARG A 32 24.66 2.98 -32.04
N GLU A 33 24.12 2.35 -33.07
CA GLU A 33 23.53 1.00 -32.98
C GLU A 33 24.60 -0.05 -32.62
N GLN A 34 25.79 0.02 -33.23
CA GLN A 34 26.92 -0.84 -32.88
C GLN A 34 27.38 -0.63 -31.44
N TRP A 35 27.52 0.62 -30.99
CA TRP A 35 27.88 0.94 -29.61
C TRP A 35 26.82 0.50 -28.59
N ALA A 36 25.53 0.59 -28.95
CA ALA A 36 24.44 0.09 -28.13
C ALA A 36 24.50 -1.44 -27.95
N GLY A 37 24.79 -2.18 -29.03
CA GLY A 37 24.98 -3.63 -28.99
C GLY A 37 26.16 -4.03 -28.10
N VAL A 38 27.31 -3.36 -28.24
CA VAL A 38 28.49 -3.60 -27.40
C VAL A 38 28.20 -3.31 -25.91
N THR A 39 27.49 -2.21 -25.63
CA THR A 39 27.12 -1.85 -24.25
C THR A 39 26.17 -2.88 -23.63
N GLN A 40 25.20 -3.39 -24.39
CA GLN A 40 24.30 -4.44 -23.93
C GLN A 40 25.06 -5.76 -23.65
N TYR A 41 26.03 -6.11 -24.50
CA TYR A 41 26.88 -7.27 -24.27
C TYR A 41 27.65 -7.18 -22.95
N PHE A 42 28.29 -6.03 -22.67
CA PHE A 42 29.03 -5.88 -21.41
C PHE A 42 28.12 -5.85 -20.18
N LYS A 43 26.91 -5.26 -20.28
CA LYS A 43 25.92 -5.32 -19.19
C LYS A 43 25.45 -6.74 -18.89
N THR A 44 25.17 -7.54 -19.93
CA THR A 44 24.75 -8.94 -19.74
C THR A 44 25.90 -9.79 -19.22
N TRP A 45 27.12 -9.55 -19.69
CA TRP A 45 28.32 -10.19 -19.18
C TRP A 45 28.60 -9.87 -17.70
N GLU A 46 28.50 -8.60 -17.30
CA GLU A 46 28.69 -8.17 -15.91
C GLU A 46 27.65 -8.79 -14.98
N ASN A 47 26.39 -8.85 -15.41
CA ASN A 47 25.33 -9.54 -14.66
C ASN A 47 25.61 -11.04 -14.50
N ASN A 48 26.10 -11.72 -15.54
CA ASN A 48 26.42 -13.14 -15.49
C ASN A 48 27.69 -13.40 -14.65
N SER A 49 28.70 -12.54 -14.79
CA SER A 49 29.92 -12.56 -13.97
C SER A 49 29.58 -12.36 -12.49
N ASN A 50 28.70 -11.41 -12.17
CA ASN A 50 28.25 -11.16 -10.79
C ASN A 50 27.48 -12.35 -10.18
N LYS A 51 26.70 -13.09 -10.98
CA LYS A 51 26.09 -14.34 -10.51
C LYS A 51 27.14 -15.40 -10.22
N PHE A 52 28.14 -15.52 -11.11
CA PHE A 52 29.23 -16.47 -10.96
C PHE A 52 30.12 -16.14 -9.75
N THR A 53 30.49 -14.88 -9.54
CA THR A 53 31.27 -14.44 -8.37
C THR A 53 30.47 -14.61 -7.08
N ASN A 54 29.15 -14.39 -7.10
CA ASN A 54 28.31 -14.65 -5.94
C ASN A 54 28.21 -16.14 -5.60
N TRP A 55 28.09 -17.04 -6.60
CA TRP A 55 28.02 -18.49 -6.37
C TRP A 55 29.37 -19.12 -6.00
N THR A 56 30.47 -18.52 -6.44
CA THR A 56 31.82 -18.92 -6.07
C THR A 56 32.34 -18.19 -4.83
N SER A 57 31.60 -17.21 -4.32
CA SER A 57 31.98 -16.47 -3.12
C SER A 57 31.96 -17.39 -1.89
N PRO A 58 33.00 -17.32 -1.03
CA PRO A 58 33.01 -18.04 0.25
C PRO A 58 31.77 -17.75 1.12
N GLN A 59 31.14 -16.59 0.96
CA GLN A 59 29.93 -16.24 1.69
C GLN A 59 28.70 -17.07 1.28
N TYR A 60 28.62 -17.51 0.02
CA TYR A 60 27.52 -18.35 -0.46
C TYR A 60 27.54 -19.72 0.20
N TYR A 61 28.72 -20.34 0.27
CA TYR A 61 28.89 -21.62 0.97
C TYR A 61 28.62 -21.51 2.46
N LYS A 62 29.02 -20.40 3.10
CA LYS A 62 28.66 -20.12 4.51
C LYS A 62 27.15 -20.04 4.71
N LYS A 63 26.43 -19.27 3.88
CA LYS A 63 24.96 -19.15 3.95
C LYS A 63 24.25 -20.47 3.69
N SER A 64 24.74 -21.27 2.73
CA SER A 64 24.17 -22.59 2.46
C SER A 64 24.39 -23.56 3.63
N SER A 65 25.55 -23.51 4.29
CA SER A 65 25.85 -24.32 5.47
C SER A 65 25.01 -23.90 6.68
N GLU A 66 24.85 -22.58 6.90
CA GLU A 66 23.98 -22.03 7.94
C GLU A 66 22.51 -22.44 7.76
N LEU A 67 22.01 -22.44 6.52
CA LEU A 67 20.66 -22.90 6.21
C LEU A 67 20.46 -24.39 6.54
N GLN A 68 21.45 -25.23 6.24
CA GLN A 68 21.41 -26.66 6.60
C GLN A 68 21.45 -26.89 8.12
N LEU A 69 22.23 -26.09 8.84
CA LEU A 69 22.27 -26.13 10.31
C LEU A 69 20.94 -25.69 10.92
N GLU A 70 20.32 -24.64 10.37
CA GLU A 70 19.02 -24.15 10.84
C GLU A 70 17.90 -25.17 10.57
N MET A 71 17.92 -25.87 9.44
CA MET A 71 17.00 -26.97 9.15
C MET A 71 17.12 -28.10 10.18
N ARG A 72 18.35 -28.54 10.50
CA ARG A 72 18.57 -29.57 11.53
C ARG A 72 18.10 -29.12 12.92
N ARG A 73 18.32 -27.85 13.29
CA ARG A 73 17.83 -27.30 14.57
C ARG A 73 16.30 -27.32 14.65
N ARG A 74 15.61 -27.02 13.56
CA ARG A 74 14.14 -27.08 13.51
C ARG A 74 13.62 -28.51 13.63
N GLU A 75 14.27 -29.47 12.98
CA GLU A 75 13.94 -30.88 13.12
C GLU A 75 14.17 -31.38 14.54
N GLN A 76 15.26 -30.96 15.18
CA GLN A 76 15.57 -31.31 16.57
C GLN A 76 14.52 -30.77 17.55
N ARG A 77 14.08 -29.51 17.39
CA ARG A 77 13.00 -28.93 18.22
C ARG A 77 11.68 -29.68 18.08
N LYS A 78 11.31 -30.10 16.86
CA LYS A 78 10.11 -30.93 16.65
C LYS A 78 10.20 -32.26 17.39
N LEU A 79 11.38 -32.87 17.36
CA LEU A 79 11.64 -34.13 18.04
C LEU A 79 11.57 -33.99 19.57
N GLU A 80 12.05 -32.86 20.10
CA GLU A 80 11.93 -32.52 21.53
C GLU A 80 10.46 -32.29 21.93
N GLU A 81 9.69 -31.52 21.14
CA GLU A 81 8.25 -31.30 21.35
C GLU A 81 7.45 -32.61 21.34
N GLU A 82 7.75 -33.52 20.40
CA GLU A 82 7.13 -34.86 20.34
C GLU A 82 7.48 -35.70 21.57
N GLN A 83 8.73 -35.63 22.05
CA GLN A 83 9.13 -36.32 23.29
C GLN A 83 8.43 -35.74 24.52
N GLU A 84 8.28 -34.43 24.63
CA GLU A 84 7.54 -33.79 25.72
C GLU A 84 6.06 -34.19 25.72
N GLU A 85 5.41 -34.21 24.55
CA GLU A 85 4.04 -34.69 24.42
C GLU A 85 3.92 -36.16 24.83
N LEU A 86 4.82 -37.02 24.38
CA LEU A 86 4.87 -38.42 24.83
C LEU A 86 5.04 -38.55 26.35
N GLN A 87 5.87 -37.71 26.97
CA GLN A 87 6.02 -37.69 28.42
C GLN A 87 4.73 -37.22 29.14
N LYS A 88 4.03 -36.21 28.61
CA LYS A 88 2.72 -35.78 29.13
C LYS A 88 1.69 -36.90 29.02
N TRP A 89 1.65 -37.63 27.91
CA TRP A 89 0.76 -38.78 27.73
C TRP A 89 1.09 -39.92 28.70
N ARG A 90 2.37 -40.26 28.87
CA ARG A 90 2.81 -41.25 29.87
C ARG A 90 2.43 -40.84 31.30
N LYS A 91 2.50 -39.55 31.63
CA LYS A 91 2.08 -39.03 32.94
C LYS A 91 0.56 -39.17 33.13
N LYS A 92 -0.26 -38.71 32.17
CA LYS A 92 -1.72 -38.87 32.20
C LYS A 92 -2.16 -40.32 32.37
N LEU A 93 -1.45 -41.25 31.72
CA LEU A 93 -1.71 -42.69 31.86
C LEU A 93 -1.45 -43.20 33.29
N ARG A 94 -0.35 -42.76 33.92
CA ARG A 94 -0.05 -43.09 35.31
C ARG A 94 -1.07 -42.51 36.28
N ASP A 95 -1.49 -41.26 36.06
CA ASP A 95 -2.48 -40.59 36.90
C ASP A 95 -3.83 -41.32 36.85
N ARG A 96 -4.26 -41.74 35.65
CA ARG A 96 -5.49 -42.53 35.47
C ARG A 96 -5.44 -43.90 36.15
N GLN A 97 -4.28 -44.55 36.13
CA GLN A 97 -4.08 -45.83 36.85
C GLN A 97 -4.17 -45.65 38.37
N LEU A 98 -3.66 -44.52 38.90
CA LEU A 98 -3.80 -44.19 40.32
C LEU A 98 -5.26 -43.93 40.70
N GLU A 99 -6.01 -43.19 39.88
CA GLU A 99 -7.45 -42.94 40.08
C GLU A 99 -8.26 -44.26 40.10
N ASP A 100 -7.99 -45.18 39.18
CA ASP A 100 -8.65 -46.50 39.12
C ASP A 100 -8.35 -47.36 40.36
N GLU A 101 -7.11 -47.31 40.87
CA GLU A 101 -6.71 -48.01 42.11
C GLU A 101 -7.39 -47.39 43.36
N GLU A 102 -7.50 -46.07 43.43
CA GLU A 102 -8.24 -45.38 44.50
C GLU A 102 -9.74 -45.69 44.45
N PHE A 103 -10.33 -45.72 43.25
CA PHE A 103 -11.74 -46.07 43.05
C PHE A 103 -12.04 -47.51 43.50
N LYS A 104 -11.16 -48.46 43.18
CA LYS A 104 -11.28 -49.86 43.65
C LYS A 104 -11.16 -49.98 45.17
N LYS A 105 -10.24 -49.24 45.80
CA LYS A 105 -10.13 -49.19 47.27
C LYS A 105 -11.37 -48.59 47.94
N GLY A 106 -12.05 -47.65 47.28
CA GLY A 106 -13.29 -47.03 47.76
C GLY A 106 -14.49 -47.99 47.82
N GLN A 107 -14.62 -48.90 46.85
CA GLN A 107 -15.75 -49.85 46.83
C GLN A 107 -15.63 -50.98 47.85
N MET A 108 -14.41 -51.39 48.23
CA MET A 108 -14.18 -52.47 49.21
C MET A 108 -14.51 -52.10 50.67
N LYS A 109 -14.89 -50.84 50.97
CA LYS A 109 -15.16 -50.36 52.34
C LYS A 109 -16.63 -50.36 52.78
N LYS A 110 -17.59 -50.81 51.97
CA LYS A 110 -19.00 -50.90 52.38
C LYS A 110 -19.35 -52.33 52.82
N LYS A 111 -19.36 -52.57 54.14
CA LYS A 111 -19.85 -53.82 54.75
C LYS A 111 -21.40 -53.86 54.79
N PRO A 112 -22.03 -55.05 54.78
CA PRO A 112 -23.49 -55.17 54.93
C PRO A 112 -23.95 -54.83 56.35
N VAL A 113 -25.10 -54.16 56.45
CA VAL A 113 -25.77 -53.76 57.70
C VAL A 113 -26.43 -54.99 58.36
N PRO A 114 -26.20 -55.28 59.66
CA PRO A 114 -26.93 -56.32 60.38
C PRO A 114 -28.21 -55.78 61.02
N LEU A 115 -29.33 -56.49 60.82
CA LEU A 115 -30.60 -56.23 61.48
C LEU A 115 -30.57 -56.78 62.93
N SER A 116 -30.72 -55.88 63.89
CA SER A 116 -30.78 -56.15 65.33
C SER A 116 -32.07 -56.87 65.73
N ARG A 117 -31.97 -57.86 66.62
CA ARG A 117 -33.09 -58.52 67.33
C ARG A 117 -33.01 -58.15 68.82
N PRO A 118 -34.09 -57.70 69.50
CA PRO A 118 -34.01 -57.34 70.91
C PRO A 118 -34.13 -58.54 71.85
N ASN A 119 -33.27 -58.54 72.87
CA ASN A 119 -33.35 -59.33 74.10
C ASN A 119 -34.50 -58.86 74.99
N SER A 120 -35.07 -59.77 75.79
CA SER A 120 -35.31 -59.50 77.22
C SER A 120 -35.72 -60.78 77.96
N ALA A 121 -34.83 -61.21 78.86
CA ALA A 121 -35.15 -62.05 80.00
C ALA A 121 -35.69 -61.17 81.14
N GLY A 122 -36.54 -61.75 82.01
CA GLY A 122 -36.64 -61.30 83.40
C GLY A 122 -38.04 -60.98 83.93
N GLN A 123 -38.50 -61.89 84.81
CA GLN A 123 -39.30 -61.64 86.02
C GLN A 123 -40.74 -61.11 85.86
N LYS A 124 -41.72 -61.91 86.32
CA LYS A 124 -42.28 -61.86 87.69
C LYS A 124 -43.37 -62.93 87.84
N THR A 125 -43.40 -63.52 89.02
CA THR A 125 -44.33 -64.52 89.56
C THR A 125 -45.80 -64.24 89.23
N PRO A 126 -46.55 -65.20 88.65
CA PRO A 126 -47.98 -65.05 88.38
C PRO A 126 -48.83 -65.18 89.66
N CYS A 127 -49.78 -64.25 89.81
CA CYS A 127 -51.01 -64.46 90.60
C CYS A 127 -51.68 -65.76 90.13
N GLU A 128 -52.13 -66.64 91.02
CA GLU A 128 -52.70 -67.97 90.68
C GLU A 128 -53.83 -67.90 89.64
N GLU A 129 -54.56 -66.79 89.58
CA GLU A 129 -55.57 -66.52 88.54
C GLU A 129 -54.96 -66.20 87.17
N MET A 130 -53.84 -65.47 87.14
CA MET A 130 -53.10 -65.18 85.91
C MET A 130 -52.30 -66.39 85.41
N ALA A 131 -51.89 -67.31 86.29
CA ALA A 131 -51.32 -68.61 85.91
C ALA A 131 -52.37 -69.49 85.20
N MET A 132 -53.60 -69.52 85.71
CA MET A 132 -54.72 -70.23 85.08
C MET A 132 -55.14 -69.58 83.75
N GLU A 133 -55.13 -68.24 83.66
CA GLU A 133 -55.44 -67.50 82.44
C GLU A 133 -54.32 -67.63 81.36
N LEU A 134 -53.06 -67.63 81.78
CA LEU A 134 -51.93 -67.93 80.90
C LEU A 134 -51.93 -69.37 80.45
N LYS A 135 -52.36 -70.32 81.30
CA LYS A 135 -52.55 -71.71 80.90
C LYS A 135 -53.70 -71.85 79.91
N ARG A 136 -54.83 -71.16 80.09
CA ARG A 136 -55.91 -71.10 79.08
C ARG A 136 -55.47 -70.46 77.77
N LYS A 137 -54.67 -69.39 77.80
CA LYS A 137 -54.12 -68.77 76.59
C LYS A 137 -53.05 -69.64 75.93
N HIS A 138 -52.21 -70.31 76.71
CA HIS A 138 -51.24 -71.26 76.21
C HIS A 138 -51.97 -72.44 75.57
N ASP A 139 -52.97 -73.01 76.23
CA ASP A 139 -53.78 -74.10 75.71
C ASP A 139 -54.55 -73.65 74.47
N ALA A 140 -55.14 -72.45 74.43
CA ALA A 140 -55.79 -71.90 73.23
C ALA A 140 -54.82 -71.60 72.07
N VAL A 141 -53.59 -71.15 72.36
CA VAL A 141 -52.53 -71.01 71.35
C VAL A 141 -52.07 -72.37 70.86
N THR A 142 -51.97 -73.35 71.77
CA THR A 142 -51.59 -74.73 71.45
C THR A 142 -52.67 -75.39 70.62
N ASP A 143 -53.95 -75.20 70.94
CA ASP A 143 -55.11 -75.65 70.19
C ASP A 143 -55.17 -74.98 68.82
N ARG A 144 -54.94 -73.66 68.74
CA ARG A 144 -54.86 -72.95 67.45
C ARG A 144 -53.66 -73.37 66.63
N GLU A 145 -52.53 -73.69 67.25
CA GLU A 145 -51.35 -74.22 66.57
C GLU A 145 -51.57 -75.67 66.13
N ILE A 146 -52.27 -76.48 66.92
CA ILE A 146 -52.73 -77.82 66.55
C ILE A 146 -53.72 -77.72 65.39
N GLU A 147 -54.67 -76.79 65.40
CA GLU A 147 -55.61 -76.52 64.31
C GLU A 147 -54.89 -76.02 63.06
N LEU A 148 -53.92 -75.10 63.17
CA LEU A 148 -53.09 -74.65 62.05
C LEU A 148 -52.24 -75.80 61.50
N ARG A 149 -51.63 -76.61 62.36
CA ARG A 149 -50.89 -77.82 61.97
C ARG A 149 -51.82 -78.84 61.34
N LEU A 150 -53.04 -79.02 61.83
CA LEU A 150 -54.07 -79.89 61.25
C LEU A 150 -54.60 -79.33 59.93
N HIS A 151 -54.70 -78.01 59.76
CA HIS A 151 -55.12 -77.36 58.52
C HIS A 151 -54.01 -77.41 57.46
N VAL A 152 -52.74 -77.21 57.85
CA VAL A 152 -51.57 -77.43 56.99
C VAL A 152 -51.44 -78.92 56.65
N ARG A 153 -51.67 -79.82 57.61
CA ARG A 153 -51.67 -81.27 57.41
C ARG A 153 -52.84 -81.72 56.54
N SER A 154 -54.03 -81.14 56.71
CA SER A 154 -55.22 -81.37 55.88
C SER A 154 -55.00 -80.89 54.45
N LYS A 155 -54.42 -79.70 54.27
CA LYS A 155 -53.99 -79.19 52.96
C LYS A 155 -52.85 -79.98 52.33
N SER A 156 -52.14 -80.83 53.09
CA SER A 156 -51.04 -81.69 52.60
C SER A 156 -51.35 -83.19 52.63
N CYS A 157 -52.53 -83.61 53.12
CA CYS A 157 -52.97 -85.00 53.23
C CYS A 157 -53.43 -85.60 51.89
N ASP A 158 -53.63 -84.77 50.87
CA ASP A 158 -53.66 -85.23 49.47
C ASP A 158 -52.41 -84.70 48.75
N PRO A 159 -51.33 -85.52 48.65
CA PRO A 159 -50.08 -85.14 48.02
C PRO A 159 -50.25 -84.65 46.57
N LYS A 160 -51.36 -85.01 45.90
CA LYS A 160 -51.65 -84.59 44.52
C LYS A 160 -52.22 -83.18 44.45
N GLN A 161 -53.18 -82.83 45.32
CA GLN A 161 -53.77 -81.48 45.32
C GLN A 161 -52.82 -80.40 45.82
N ALA A 162 -52.03 -80.70 46.87
CA ALA A 162 -51.03 -79.78 47.40
C ALA A 162 -49.95 -79.43 46.36
N LYS A 163 -49.44 -80.44 45.63
CA LYS A 163 -48.51 -80.23 44.52
C LYS A 163 -49.15 -79.40 43.40
N GLN A 164 -50.40 -79.68 43.03
CA GLN A 164 -51.10 -78.90 41.99
C GLN A 164 -51.33 -77.44 42.36
N TYR A 165 -51.63 -77.14 43.63
CA TYR A 165 -51.83 -75.76 44.09
C TYR A 165 -50.52 -74.98 44.08
N VAL A 166 -49.45 -75.56 44.64
CA VAL A 166 -48.10 -74.96 44.62
C VAL A 166 -47.59 -74.77 43.20
N MET A 167 -47.86 -75.72 42.29
CA MET A 167 -47.51 -75.58 40.87
C MET A 167 -48.31 -74.44 40.22
N ARG A 168 -49.62 -74.33 40.44
CA ARG A 168 -50.45 -73.22 39.92
C ARG A 168 -50.06 -71.86 40.46
N GLU A 169 -49.70 -71.77 41.73
CA GLU A 169 -49.25 -70.52 42.36
C GLU A 169 -47.86 -70.11 41.86
N ARG A 170 -46.97 -71.09 41.65
CA ARG A 170 -45.68 -70.89 40.99
C ARG A 170 -45.85 -70.48 39.53
N GLU A 171 -46.79 -71.06 38.80
CA GLU A 171 -47.13 -70.67 37.42
C GLU A 171 -47.66 -69.25 37.37
N ARG A 172 -48.66 -68.88 38.17
CA ARG A 172 -49.20 -67.51 38.23
C ARG A 172 -48.17 -66.47 38.64
N SER A 173 -47.33 -66.77 39.62
CA SER A 173 -46.24 -65.87 40.02
C SER A 173 -45.15 -65.75 38.96
N SER A 174 -44.87 -66.84 38.23
CA SER A 174 -43.93 -66.84 37.10
C SER A 174 -44.50 -66.05 35.92
N GLU A 175 -45.78 -66.21 35.59
CA GLU A 175 -46.49 -65.45 34.56
C GLU A 175 -46.53 -63.95 34.90
N SER A 176 -46.92 -63.57 36.12
CA SER A 176 -46.89 -62.17 36.57
C SER A 176 -45.47 -61.59 36.56
N SER A 177 -44.47 -62.38 36.97
CA SER A 177 -43.06 -61.96 36.92
C SER A 177 -42.56 -61.79 35.47
N TRP A 178 -43.05 -62.62 34.54
CA TRP A 178 -42.76 -62.49 33.12
C TRP A 178 -43.44 -61.26 32.51
N ASP A 179 -44.69 -60.98 32.85
CA ASP A 179 -45.42 -59.80 32.39
C ASP A 179 -44.77 -58.51 32.89
N ASP A 180 -44.34 -58.46 34.15
CA ASP A 180 -43.64 -57.31 34.71
C ASP A 180 -42.27 -57.12 34.06
N ARG A 181 -41.50 -58.21 33.83
CA ARG A 181 -40.25 -58.15 33.07
C ARG A 181 -40.46 -57.68 31.62
N MET A 182 -41.55 -58.07 30.98
CA MET A 182 -41.87 -57.65 29.62
C MET A 182 -42.31 -56.18 29.56
N LYS A 183 -43.06 -55.70 30.56
CA LYS A 183 -43.41 -54.28 30.70
C LYS A 183 -42.16 -53.43 31.00
N GLU A 184 -41.31 -53.88 31.91
CA GLU A 184 -40.04 -53.21 32.22
C GLU A 184 -39.16 -53.14 30.98
N LYS A 185 -38.98 -54.26 30.26
CA LYS A 185 -38.22 -54.31 29.01
C LYS A 185 -38.78 -53.36 27.95
N LYS A 186 -40.10 -53.37 27.72
CA LYS A 186 -40.76 -52.42 26.79
C LYS A 186 -40.53 -50.97 27.22
N SER A 187 -40.62 -50.66 28.52
CA SER A 187 -40.40 -49.31 29.03
C SER A 187 -38.93 -48.87 28.92
N ALA A 188 -37.99 -49.80 29.11
CA ALA A 188 -36.56 -49.56 28.97
C ALA A 188 -36.18 -49.37 27.49
N ASP A 189 -36.72 -50.19 26.60
CA ASP A 189 -36.54 -50.05 25.15
C ASP A 189 -37.15 -48.75 24.64
N GLN A 190 -38.33 -48.37 25.14
CA GLN A 190 -38.96 -47.08 24.82
C GLN A 190 -38.11 -45.90 25.28
N LYS A 191 -37.64 -45.91 26.54
CA LYS A 191 -36.72 -44.87 27.04
C LYS A 191 -35.40 -44.82 26.26
N ARG A 192 -34.91 -45.97 25.79
CA ARG A 192 -33.70 -46.03 24.96
C ARG A 192 -33.93 -45.39 23.59
N ARG A 193 -35.09 -45.66 22.96
CA ARG A 193 -35.48 -45.03 21.69
C ARG A 193 -35.66 -43.52 21.82
N GLU A 194 -36.37 -43.07 22.84
CA GLU A 194 -36.55 -41.63 23.10
C GLU A 194 -35.22 -40.93 23.36
N ARG A 195 -34.28 -41.56 24.07
CA ARG A 195 -32.93 -41.03 24.25
C ARG A 195 -32.16 -40.95 22.94
N SER A 196 -32.19 -41.99 22.11
CA SER A 196 -31.50 -41.96 20.81
C SER A 196 -32.12 -40.93 19.85
N GLU A 197 -33.44 -40.79 19.85
CA GLU A 197 -34.13 -39.78 19.04
C GLU A 197 -33.80 -38.37 19.54
N ASN A 198 -33.81 -38.15 20.85
CA ASN A 198 -33.45 -36.85 21.42
C ASN A 198 -31.97 -36.50 21.18
N GLU A 199 -31.07 -37.49 21.27
CA GLU A 199 -29.65 -37.32 20.95
C GLU A 199 -29.44 -37.03 19.45
N GLN A 200 -30.20 -37.70 18.58
CA GLN A 200 -30.19 -37.42 17.15
C GLN A 200 -30.67 -36.00 16.86
N ARG A 201 -31.78 -35.55 17.47
CA ARG A 201 -32.29 -34.19 17.31
C ARG A 201 -31.29 -33.14 17.82
N LEU A 202 -30.68 -33.36 18.98
CA LEU A 202 -29.62 -32.48 19.49
C LEU A 202 -28.40 -32.44 18.55
N ASN A 203 -28.01 -33.56 17.96
CA ASN A 203 -26.94 -33.59 16.99
C ASN A 203 -27.33 -32.84 15.70
N GLU A 204 -28.53 -33.05 15.17
CA GLU A 204 -29.06 -32.33 14.01
C GLU A 204 -29.12 -30.81 14.25
N GLU A 205 -29.60 -30.39 15.43
CA GLU A 205 -29.62 -28.97 15.84
C GLU A 205 -28.20 -28.40 15.94
N ARG A 206 -27.24 -29.14 16.51
CA ARG A 206 -25.83 -28.74 16.56
C ARG A 206 -25.23 -28.61 15.17
N PHE A 207 -25.46 -29.59 14.29
CA PHE A 207 -24.99 -29.52 12.89
C PHE A 207 -25.61 -28.35 12.13
N ALA A 208 -26.90 -28.06 12.35
CA ALA A 208 -27.56 -26.90 11.76
C ALA A 208 -26.97 -25.57 12.29
N ALA A 209 -26.72 -25.48 13.60
CA ALA A 209 -26.09 -24.32 14.22
C ALA A 209 -24.65 -24.10 13.72
N ASP A 210 -23.86 -25.16 13.63
CA ASP A 210 -22.48 -25.11 13.12
C ASP A 210 -22.45 -24.67 11.65
N ARG A 211 -23.38 -25.16 10.83
CA ARG A 211 -23.54 -24.73 9.43
C ARG A 211 -23.83 -23.23 9.33
N LEU A 212 -24.78 -22.72 10.11
CA LEU A 212 -25.11 -21.29 10.11
C LEU A 212 -23.93 -20.44 10.58
N ALA A 213 -23.22 -20.88 11.63
CA ALA A 213 -22.03 -20.20 12.12
C ALA A 213 -20.91 -20.15 11.08
N GLU A 214 -20.70 -21.22 10.31
CA GLU A 214 -19.68 -21.24 9.25
C GLU A 214 -20.11 -20.40 8.04
N GLU A 215 -21.40 -20.39 7.68
CA GLU A 215 -21.95 -19.50 6.66
C GLU A 215 -21.77 -18.01 7.05
N GLU A 216 -21.97 -17.67 8.32
CA GLU A 216 -21.75 -16.32 8.85
C GLU A 216 -20.26 -15.93 8.84
N LYS A 217 -19.36 -16.85 9.24
CA LYS A 217 -17.90 -16.65 9.08
C LYS A 217 -17.51 -16.46 7.62
N HIS A 218 -18.12 -17.20 6.69
CA HIS A 218 -17.87 -17.01 5.27
C HIS A 218 -18.36 -15.65 4.76
N ARG A 219 -19.54 -15.19 5.21
CA ARG A 219 -20.07 -13.86 4.86
C ARG A 219 -19.16 -12.75 5.41
N THR A 220 -18.77 -12.83 6.67
CA THR A 220 -17.88 -11.83 7.29
C THR A 220 -16.49 -11.80 6.62
N ARG A 221 -15.92 -12.96 6.28
CA ARG A 221 -14.69 -13.03 5.47
C ARG A 221 -14.84 -12.39 4.10
N LYS A 222 -15.96 -12.64 3.40
CA LYS A 222 -16.24 -12.04 2.09
C LYS A 222 -16.37 -10.51 2.19
N VAL A 223 -17.11 -10.00 3.18
CA VAL A 223 -17.26 -8.56 3.40
C VAL A 223 -15.93 -7.90 3.72
N ARG A 224 -15.10 -8.51 4.57
CA ARG A 224 -13.74 -8.00 4.85
C ARG A 224 -12.86 -8.01 3.60
N ALA A 225 -12.94 -9.07 2.80
CA ALA A 225 -12.18 -9.16 1.54
C ALA A 225 -12.62 -8.10 0.53
N THR A 226 -13.91 -7.79 0.43
CA THR A 226 -14.41 -6.71 -0.43
C THR A 226 -13.99 -5.33 0.09
N GLN A 227 -14.09 -5.09 1.40
CA GLN A 227 -13.62 -3.84 2.02
C GLN A 227 -12.13 -3.59 1.75
N LEU A 228 -11.28 -4.60 1.99
CA LEU A 228 -9.85 -4.51 1.71
C LEU A 228 -9.57 -4.29 0.21
N LYS A 229 -10.35 -4.92 -0.67
CA LYS A 229 -10.25 -4.69 -2.11
C LYS A 229 -10.58 -3.24 -2.46
N ASP A 230 -11.66 -2.69 -1.92
CA ASP A 230 -12.10 -1.33 -2.20
C ASP A 230 -11.09 -0.30 -1.64
N GLU A 231 -10.55 -0.54 -0.44
CA GLU A 231 -9.47 0.25 0.14
C GLU A 231 -8.20 0.24 -0.73
N LEU A 232 -7.80 -0.95 -1.23
CA LEU A 232 -6.66 -1.07 -2.14
C LEU A 232 -6.90 -0.37 -3.47
N VAL A 233 -8.11 -0.48 -4.04
CA VAL A 233 -8.49 0.24 -5.26
C VAL A 233 -8.43 1.75 -5.03
N GLY A 234 -8.92 2.23 -3.88
CA GLY A 234 -8.82 3.63 -3.46
C GLY A 234 -7.36 4.11 -3.36
N ARG A 235 -6.50 3.34 -2.68
CA ARG A 235 -5.05 3.63 -2.56
C ARG A 235 -4.35 3.66 -3.93
N VAL A 236 -4.68 2.74 -4.83
CA VAL A 236 -4.12 2.70 -6.19
C VAL A 236 -4.59 3.90 -7.01
N ALA A 237 -5.87 4.29 -6.91
CA ALA A 237 -6.40 5.47 -7.58
C ALA A 237 -5.72 6.76 -7.06
N GLU A 238 -5.51 6.86 -5.74
CA GLU A 238 -4.78 7.97 -5.14
C GLU A 238 -3.33 8.04 -5.64
N LEU A 239 -2.60 6.91 -5.65
CA LEU A 239 -1.24 6.84 -6.20
C LEU A 239 -1.18 7.24 -7.67
N LYS A 240 -2.18 6.81 -8.47
CA LYS A 240 -2.28 7.20 -9.88
C LYS A 240 -2.48 8.71 -10.03
N ASN A 241 -3.42 9.30 -9.30
CA ASN A 241 -3.66 10.74 -9.32
C ASN A 241 -2.40 11.54 -8.89
N ARG A 242 -1.65 11.03 -7.90
CA ARG A 242 -0.35 11.62 -7.50
C ARG A 242 0.68 11.51 -8.63
N SER A 243 0.76 10.37 -9.31
CA SER A 243 1.65 10.17 -10.47
C SER A 243 1.31 11.13 -11.61
N ASP A 244 0.03 11.23 -11.98
CA ASP A 244 -0.44 12.11 -13.05
C ASP A 244 -0.11 13.58 -12.72
N ARG A 245 -0.27 13.98 -11.46
CA ARG A 245 0.13 15.32 -10.98
C ARG A 245 1.64 15.54 -11.06
N CYS A 246 2.45 14.56 -10.68
CA CYS A 246 3.90 14.63 -10.81
C CYS A 246 4.35 14.80 -12.27
N ASP A 247 3.71 14.09 -13.20
CA ASP A 247 4.05 14.18 -14.62
C ASP A 247 3.63 15.53 -15.23
N GLU A 248 2.48 16.09 -14.81
CA GLU A 248 2.11 17.46 -15.18
C GLU A 248 3.10 18.50 -14.64
N LEU A 249 3.55 18.36 -13.39
CA LEU A 249 4.58 19.25 -12.82
C LEU A 249 5.91 19.17 -13.58
N LYS A 250 6.34 17.97 -14.02
CA LYS A 250 7.53 17.80 -14.87
C LYS A 250 7.36 18.49 -16.23
N ARG A 251 6.18 18.34 -16.84
CA ARG A 251 5.86 19.00 -18.12
C ARG A 251 5.96 20.51 -18.00
N LEU A 252 5.38 21.09 -16.94
CA LEU A 252 5.46 22.52 -16.67
C LEU A 252 6.90 22.97 -16.40
N GLU A 253 7.65 22.28 -15.53
CA GLU A 253 9.06 22.57 -15.26
C GLU A 253 9.90 22.59 -16.54
N SER A 254 9.71 21.59 -17.43
CA SER A 254 10.41 21.55 -18.72
C SER A 254 10.07 22.76 -19.62
N ALA A 255 8.83 23.26 -19.55
CA ALA A 255 8.41 24.45 -20.28
C ALA A 255 9.06 25.72 -19.71
N TYR A 256 9.18 25.85 -18.38
CA TYR A 256 9.88 26.96 -17.73
C TYR A 256 11.39 26.96 -18.05
N LEU A 257 12.03 25.79 -18.02
CA LEU A 257 13.45 25.66 -18.41
C LEU A 257 13.66 26.03 -19.88
N THR A 258 12.76 25.59 -20.77
CA THR A 258 12.81 25.97 -22.18
C THR A 258 12.64 27.48 -22.38
N LEU A 259 11.71 28.09 -21.62
CA LEU A 259 11.52 29.54 -21.64
C LEU A 259 12.76 30.28 -21.13
N GLN A 260 13.37 29.80 -20.05
CA GLN A 260 14.59 30.39 -19.51
C GLN A 260 15.70 30.42 -20.57
N CYS A 261 15.97 29.29 -21.24
CA CYS A 261 16.97 29.23 -22.31
C CYS A 261 16.65 30.21 -23.45
N ARG A 262 15.39 30.31 -23.87
CA ARG A 262 15.00 31.26 -24.93
C ARG A 262 15.17 32.72 -24.52
N VAL A 263 14.89 33.06 -23.25
CA VAL A 263 15.09 34.42 -22.73
C VAL A 263 16.59 34.74 -22.68
N GLU A 264 17.43 33.79 -22.26
CA GLU A 264 18.89 33.92 -22.28
C GLU A 264 19.43 34.10 -23.72
N ASP A 265 18.87 33.40 -24.71
CA ASP A 265 19.22 33.59 -26.12
C ASP A 265 18.89 35.01 -26.61
N VAL A 266 17.70 35.53 -26.28
CA VAL A 266 17.28 36.89 -26.64
C VAL A 266 18.15 37.94 -25.95
N GLU A 267 18.49 37.74 -24.68
CA GLU A 267 19.41 38.61 -23.93
C GLU A 267 20.82 38.61 -24.56
N HIS A 268 21.32 37.43 -24.95
CA HIS A 268 22.60 37.33 -25.63
C HIS A 268 22.59 38.04 -27.00
N CYS A 269 21.51 37.92 -27.76
CA CYS A 269 21.32 38.68 -28.99
C CYS A 269 21.32 40.19 -28.72
N ASN A 270 20.67 40.66 -27.65
CA ASN A 270 20.67 42.06 -27.24
C ASN A 270 22.08 42.56 -26.92
N GLU A 271 22.86 41.81 -26.13
CA GLU A 271 24.26 42.17 -25.86
C GLU A 271 25.11 42.29 -27.12
N GLN A 272 24.90 41.41 -28.10
CA GLN A 272 25.62 41.48 -29.38
C GLN A 272 25.22 42.73 -30.17
N LEU A 273 23.94 43.10 -30.18
CA LEU A 273 23.46 44.34 -30.79
C LEU A 273 24.10 45.55 -30.11
N ASP A 274 24.11 45.62 -28.79
CA ASP A 274 24.73 46.71 -28.03
C ASP A 274 26.23 46.85 -28.33
N ARG A 275 26.96 45.74 -28.44
CA ARG A 275 28.38 45.76 -28.85
C ARG A 275 28.55 46.32 -30.26
N LYS A 276 27.67 45.97 -31.20
CA LYS A 276 27.68 46.53 -32.57
C LYS A 276 27.36 48.03 -32.56
N LYS A 277 26.39 48.47 -31.77
CA LYS A 277 26.05 49.89 -31.58
C LYS A 277 27.27 50.68 -31.09
N ILE A 278 27.93 50.21 -30.02
CA ILE A 278 29.14 50.85 -29.48
C ILE A 278 30.27 50.92 -30.53
N GLN A 279 30.48 49.84 -31.29
CA GLN A 279 31.47 49.83 -32.36
C GLN A 279 31.13 50.83 -33.48
N SER A 280 29.86 50.94 -33.88
CA SER A 280 29.39 51.94 -34.85
C SER A 280 29.67 53.35 -34.35
N LEU A 281 29.30 53.64 -33.10
CA LEU A 281 29.51 54.95 -32.46
C LEU A 281 30.99 55.35 -32.41
N SER A 282 31.91 54.40 -32.27
CA SER A 282 33.35 54.66 -32.26
C SER A 282 33.91 55.08 -33.64
N ARG A 283 33.30 54.63 -34.74
CA ARG A 283 33.75 54.93 -36.11
C ARG A 283 33.40 56.36 -36.57
N ALA A 284 32.38 56.98 -35.98
CA ALA A 284 31.88 58.30 -36.38
C ALA A 284 32.79 59.50 -36.00
N LYS A 285 33.93 59.29 -35.31
CA LYS A 285 34.80 60.38 -34.81
C LYS A 285 35.76 61.00 -35.84
N ALA A 286 35.70 60.63 -37.11
CA ALA A 286 36.73 60.99 -38.10
C ALA A 286 36.39 62.15 -39.07
N LEU A 287 35.18 62.73 -39.04
CA LEU A 287 34.76 63.72 -40.03
C LEU A 287 34.55 65.12 -39.43
N ARG A 288 35.09 66.15 -40.10
CA ARG A 288 34.98 67.58 -39.73
C ARG A 288 33.68 68.26 -40.21
N GLN A 289 32.71 67.49 -40.69
CA GLN A 289 31.40 67.97 -41.17
C GLN A 289 30.34 67.67 -40.11
N TYR A 290 30.09 68.63 -39.22
CA TYR A 290 29.25 68.42 -38.04
C TYR A 290 27.79 68.16 -38.42
N LEU A 291 27.26 68.82 -39.44
CA LEU A 291 25.89 68.61 -39.90
C LEU A 291 25.69 67.22 -40.51
N THR A 292 26.62 66.80 -41.38
CA THR A 292 26.55 65.47 -42.02
C THR A 292 26.66 64.35 -40.98
N THR A 293 27.58 64.48 -40.01
CA THR A 293 27.73 63.48 -38.94
C THR A 293 26.53 63.46 -38.01
N LEU A 294 25.94 64.62 -37.70
CA LEU A 294 24.76 64.75 -36.86
C LEU A 294 23.54 64.10 -37.51
N LYS A 295 23.29 64.36 -38.80
CA LYS A 295 22.23 63.70 -39.59
C LYS A 295 22.43 62.19 -39.68
N GLN A 296 23.65 61.75 -39.98
CA GLN A 296 23.96 60.32 -40.07
C GLN A 296 23.73 59.63 -38.73
N ARG A 297 24.16 60.23 -37.62
CA ARG A 297 24.00 59.66 -36.29
C ARG A 297 22.56 59.69 -35.80
N SER A 298 21.81 60.75 -36.14
CA SER A 298 20.36 60.83 -35.89
C SER A 298 19.62 59.69 -36.60
N LYS A 299 19.93 59.41 -37.87
CA LYS A 299 19.42 58.24 -38.60
C LYS A 299 19.78 56.92 -37.93
N GLU A 300 21.02 56.76 -37.49
CA GLU A 300 21.45 55.56 -36.75
C GLU A 300 20.67 55.38 -35.44
N VAL A 301 20.39 56.46 -34.70
CA VAL A 301 19.60 56.41 -33.47
C VAL A 301 18.15 55.97 -33.74
N VAL A 302 17.53 56.47 -34.82
CA VAL A 302 16.19 56.03 -35.24
C VAL A 302 16.18 54.53 -35.58
N GLU A 303 17.18 54.04 -36.32
CA GLU A 303 17.29 52.61 -36.61
C GLU A 303 17.53 51.77 -35.34
N PHE A 304 18.35 52.24 -34.40
CA PHE A 304 18.53 51.56 -33.11
C PHE A 304 17.24 51.51 -32.28
N LEU A 305 16.42 52.56 -32.31
CA LEU A 305 15.11 52.56 -31.64
C LEU A 305 14.15 51.54 -32.26
N ARG A 306 14.18 51.37 -33.58
CA ARG A 306 13.41 50.34 -34.29
C ARG A 306 13.89 48.93 -33.94
N GLU A 307 15.20 48.72 -33.86
CA GLU A 307 15.79 47.46 -33.41
C GLU A 307 15.40 47.15 -31.95
N ASP A 308 15.46 48.13 -31.05
CA ASP A 308 15.07 47.99 -29.64
C ASP A 308 13.59 47.63 -29.49
N ARG A 309 12.72 48.21 -30.34
CA ARG A 309 11.29 47.89 -30.40
C ARG A 309 11.03 46.47 -30.92
N LYS A 310 11.74 46.07 -31.97
CA LYS A 310 11.66 44.71 -32.50
C LYS A 310 12.11 43.68 -31.47
N LEU A 311 13.19 43.97 -30.73
CA LEU A 311 13.65 43.13 -29.62
C LEU A 311 12.56 42.97 -28.55
N LEU A 312 11.89 44.08 -28.19
CA LEU A 312 10.78 44.05 -27.24
C LEU A 312 9.63 43.16 -27.75
N ASP A 313 9.26 43.27 -29.02
CA ASP A 313 8.23 42.43 -29.65
C ASP A 313 8.63 40.94 -29.69
N ASP A 314 9.89 40.64 -30.01
CA ASP A 314 10.43 39.29 -30.04
C ASP A 314 10.44 38.66 -28.63
N LEU A 315 10.81 39.44 -27.61
CA LEU A 315 10.79 39.02 -26.21
C LEU A 315 9.35 38.74 -25.73
N VAL A 316 8.42 39.64 -26.01
CA VAL A 316 6.99 39.45 -25.69
C VAL A 316 6.43 38.22 -26.39
N SER A 317 6.77 38.01 -27.66
CA SER A 317 6.34 36.84 -28.43
C SER A 317 6.93 35.55 -27.86
N THR A 318 8.18 35.58 -27.40
CA THR A 318 8.85 34.45 -26.76
C THR A 318 8.17 34.07 -25.44
N VAL A 319 7.83 35.06 -24.62
CA VAL A 319 7.12 34.83 -23.36
C VAL A 319 5.70 34.32 -23.62
N ARG A 320 4.95 34.97 -24.53
CA ARG A 320 3.55 34.61 -24.85
C ARG A 320 3.40 33.25 -25.54
N SER A 321 4.38 32.84 -26.35
CA SER A 321 4.37 31.53 -27.02
C SER A 321 4.75 30.37 -26.08
N SER A 322 5.21 30.67 -24.87
CA SER A 322 5.44 29.65 -23.85
C SER A 322 4.13 29.23 -23.19
N ASN A 323 3.97 27.95 -22.89
CA ASN A 323 2.85 27.45 -22.08
C ASN A 323 2.84 28.03 -20.65
N ALA A 324 3.92 28.72 -20.25
CA ALA A 324 4.04 29.48 -19.00
C ALA A 324 3.55 30.94 -19.09
N ALA A 325 3.08 31.39 -20.27
CA ALA A 325 2.71 32.78 -20.52
C ALA A 325 1.66 33.35 -19.55
N ALA A 326 0.76 32.51 -19.05
CA ALA A 326 -0.35 32.95 -18.20
C ALA A 326 0.09 33.42 -16.80
N SER A 327 1.32 33.10 -16.37
CA SER A 327 1.80 33.44 -15.03
C SER A 327 2.82 34.59 -15.00
N ILE A 328 3.30 35.01 -16.17
CA ILE A 328 4.33 36.04 -16.28
C ILE A 328 3.66 37.36 -16.64
N ASP A 329 3.64 38.29 -15.69
CA ASP A 329 3.07 39.62 -15.90
C ASP A 329 4.17 40.61 -16.28
N LEU A 330 4.07 41.13 -17.50
CA LEU A 330 5.01 42.09 -18.11
C LEU A 330 4.28 43.28 -18.75
N GLY A 331 2.95 43.32 -18.70
CA GLY A 331 2.15 44.21 -19.55
C GLY A 331 2.55 45.67 -19.40
N ASP A 332 2.50 46.17 -18.17
CA ASP A 332 2.77 47.58 -17.87
C ASP A 332 4.20 48.00 -18.23
N MET A 333 5.20 47.17 -17.89
CA MET A 333 6.61 47.49 -18.16
C MET A 333 6.93 47.49 -19.66
N VAL A 334 6.35 46.55 -20.41
CA VAL A 334 6.49 46.47 -21.87
C VAL A 334 5.81 47.68 -22.53
N ASP A 335 4.63 48.06 -22.08
CA ASP A 335 3.88 49.17 -22.65
C ASP A 335 4.55 50.52 -22.33
N GLU A 336 5.08 50.70 -21.12
CA GLU A 336 5.90 51.87 -20.75
C GLU A 336 7.14 51.99 -21.64
N LEU A 337 7.90 50.91 -21.82
CA LEU A 337 9.08 50.90 -22.69
C LEU A 337 8.72 51.17 -24.15
N ARG A 338 7.64 50.56 -24.65
CA ARG A 338 7.16 50.78 -26.01
C ARG A 338 6.78 52.24 -26.21
N ASN A 339 6.06 52.84 -25.28
CA ASN A 339 5.67 54.24 -25.36
C ASN A 339 6.87 55.18 -25.34
N LEU A 340 7.85 54.89 -24.48
CA LEU A 340 9.10 55.65 -24.39
C LEU A 340 9.92 55.56 -25.68
N TYR A 341 9.99 54.39 -26.32
CA TYR A 341 10.71 54.24 -27.61
C TYR A 341 10.01 54.98 -28.74
N ASN A 342 8.68 54.99 -28.77
CA ASN A 342 7.92 55.73 -29.78
C ASN A 342 8.17 57.24 -29.65
N GLN A 343 8.12 57.75 -28.42
CA GLN A 343 8.39 59.16 -28.15
C GLN A 343 9.81 59.55 -28.59
N TYR A 344 10.81 58.72 -28.29
CA TYR A 344 12.18 58.98 -28.74
C TYR A 344 12.35 58.87 -30.26
N GLU A 345 11.63 57.96 -30.93
CA GLU A 345 11.66 57.84 -32.39
C GLU A 345 11.03 59.07 -33.06
N ASP A 346 9.90 59.53 -32.54
CA ASP A 346 9.19 60.72 -33.03
C ASP A 346 10.03 61.99 -32.81
N ASP A 347 10.58 62.17 -31.61
CA ASP A 347 11.46 63.30 -31.27
C ASP A 347 12.70 63.33 -32.17
N GLU A 348 13.34 62.18 -32.40
CA GLU A 348 14.53 62.10 -33.22
C GLU A 348 14.22 62.27 -34.71
N SER A 349 13.07 61.78 -35.18
CA SER A 349 12.60 62.00 -36.55
C SER A 349 12.29 63.48 -36.82
N GLN A 350 11.67 64.18 -35.87
CA GLN A 350 11.46 65.62 -35.96
C GLN A 350 12.78 66.39 -35.96
N ARG A 351 13.75 66.00 -35.12
CA ARG A 351 15.09 66.61 -35.13
C ARG A 351 15.80 66.38 -36.45
N LEU A 352 15.76 65.16 -36.99
CA LEU A 352 16.35 64.85 -38.29
C LEU A 352 15.78 65.74 -39.39
N TYR A 353 14.47 65.98 -39.38
CA TYR A 353 13.81 66.94 -40.28
C TYR A 353 14.31 68.38 -40.07
N LEU A 354 14.44 68.85 -38.82
CA LEU A 354 14.97 70.19 -38.53
C LEU A 354 16.43 70.36 -38.95
N MET A 355 17.23 69.29 -38.85
CA MET A 355 18.62 69.28 -39.31
C MET A 355 18.73 69.50 -40.84
N ASP A 356 17.67 69.24 -41.62
CA ASP A 356 17.69 69.52 -43.06
C ASP A 356 17.79 71.01 -43.41
N PHE A 357 17.43 71.88 -42.48
CA PHE A 357 17.45 73.33 -42.64
C PHE A 357 18.55 74.03 -41.83
N MET A 358 19.37 73.28 -41.10
CA MET A 358 20.35 73.81 -40.15
C MET A 358 21.69 74.18 -40.81
N PHE A 359 22.34 75.24 -40.31
CA PHE A 359 23.68 75.62 -40.75
C PHE A 359 24.79 74.87 -40.00
N GLU A 360 26.00 74.79 -40.58
CA GLU A 360 27.13 74.04 -39.99
C GLU A 360 27.62 74.60 -38.65
N GLU A 361 27.53 75.91 -38.43
CA GLU A 361 27.91 76.54 -37.15
C GLU A 361 26.91 76.21 -36.03
N GLU A 362 25.62 76.16 -36.36
CA GLU A 362 24.57 75.70 -35.44
C GLU A 362 24.75 74.21 -35.12
N ALA A 363 25.03 73.38 -36.14
CA ALA A 363 25.30 71.96 -35.98
C ALA A 363 26.50 71.68 -35.05
N ARG A 364 27.58 72.47 -35.17
CA ARG A 364 28.76 72.37 -34.31
C ARG A 364 28.42 72.65 -32.84
N ASN A 365 27.64 73.69 -32.58
CA ASN A 365 27.24 74.06 -31.22
C ASN A 365 26.29 73.01 -30.61
N MET A 366 25.40 72.45 -31.43
CA MET A 366 24.42 71.46 -30.98
C MET A 366 25.01 70.07 -30.76
N TRP A 367 26.07 69.69 -31.47
CA TRP A 367 26.67 68.35 -31.43
C TRP A 367 26.90 67.82 -30.01
N ARG A 368 27.54 68.61 -29.13
CA ARG A 368 27.87 68.16 -27.76
C ARG A 368 26.61 67.94 -26.91
N SER A 369 25.62 68.83 -27.04
CA SER A 369 24.36 68.72 -26.31
C SER A 369 23.58 67.48 -26.77
N GLN A 370 23.56 67.23 -28.08
CA GLN A 370 22.86 66.08 -28.64
C GLN A 370 23.56 64.76 -28.32
N GLU A 371 24.89 64.73 -28.32
CA GLU A 371 25.65 63.55 -27.90
C GLU A 371 25.44 63.19 -26.43
N GLU A 372 25.29 64.19 -25.56
CA GLU A 372 24.91 63.99 -24.15
C GLU A 372 23.48 63.45 -24.03
N ARG A 373 22.54 64.01 -24.79
CA ARG A 373 21.15 63.56 -24.81
C ARG A 373 21.02 62.11 -25.27
N TRP A 374 21.63 61.75 -26.40
CA TRP A 374 21.64 60.36 -26.88
C TRP A 374 22.26 59.40 -25.87
N ARG A 375 23.29 59.83 -25.12
CA ARG A 375 23.91 58.99 -24.09
C ARG A 375 22.95 58.74 -22.92
N LYS A 376 22.23 59.77 -22.47
CA LYS A 376 21.22 59.65 -21.41
C LYS A 376 20.06 58.77 -21.84
N GLU A 377 19.51 59.01 -23.03
CA GLU A 377 18.44 58.19 -23.59
C GLU A 377 18.89 56.73 -23.72
N HIS A 378 20.07 56.47 -24.29
CA HIS A 378 20.62 55.12 -24.39
C HIS A 378 20.77 54.45 -23.02
N ALA A 379 21.26 55.17 -22.00
CA ALA A 379 21.37 54.62 -20.65
C ALA A 379 19.99 54.22 -20.09
N LEU A 380 18.97 55.06 -20.26
CA LEU A 380 17.60 54.77 -19.84
C LEU A 380 17.02 53.56 -20.59
N ARG A 381 17.17 53.49 -21.92
CA ARG A 381 16.72 52.34 -22.72
C ARG A 381 17.38 51.04 -22.25
N LYS A 382 18.70 51.08 -22.05
CA LYS A 382 19.47 49.93 -21.57
C LYS A 382 19.00 49.46 -20.20
N THR A 383 18.89 50.36 -19.22
CA THR A 383 18.41 50.02 -17.88
C THR A 383 16.97 49.49 -17.92
N GLY A 384 16.12 50.05 -18.76
CA GLY A 384 14.75 49.57 -18.95
C GLY A 384 14.68 48.12 -19.45
N ILE A 385 15.48 47.77 -20.45
CA ILE A 385 15.57 46.39 -20.96
C ILE A 385 16.20 45.44 -19.94
N GLU A 386 17.26 45.87 -19.23
CA GLU A 386 17.88 45.09 -18.16
C GLU A 386 16.89 44.78 -17.03
N ASN A 387 16.08 45.77 -16.64
CA ASN A 387 15.01 45.59 -15.64
C ASN A 387 13.96 44.58 -16.12
N LEU A 388 13.58 44.63 -17.40
CA LEU A 388 12.63 43.69 -18.00
C LEU A 388 13.18 42.25 -17.97
N PHE A 389 14.44 42.05 -18.37
CA PHE A 389 15.08 40.73 -18.28
C PHE A 389 15.18 40.23 -16.83
N SER A 390 15.54 41.11 -15.90
CA SER A 390 15.61 40.79 -14.47
C SER A 390 14.24 40.38 -13.90
N ALA A 391 13.18 41.09 -14.28
CA ALA A 391 11.81 40.77 -13.88
C ALA A 391 11.37 39.39 -14.40
N ILE A 392 11.62 39.11 -15.69
CA ILE A 392 11.31 37.80 -16.30
C ILE A 392 12.08 36.68 -15.59
N LYS A 393 13.39 36.84 -15.41
CA LYS A 393 14.23 35.85 -14.71
C LYS A 393 13.75 35.59 -13.29
N THR A 394 13.39 36.65 -12.57
CA THR A 394 12.91 36.54 -11.20
C THR A 394 11.58 35.79 -11.13
N GLN A 395 10.62 36.10 -12.01
CA GLN A 395 9.34 35.39 -12.08
C GLN A 395 9.55 33.91 -12.45
N VAL A 396 10.40 33.60 -13.44
CA VAL A 396 10.75 32.22 -13.81
C VAL A 396 11.40 31.47 -12.65
N CYS A 397 12.34 32.09 -11.94
CA CYS A 397 12.99 31.51 -10.76
C CYS A 397 12.01 31.24 -9.62
N ILE A 398 11.09 32.18 -9.34
CA ILE A 398 10.05 31.99 -8.32
C ILE A 398 9.16 30.81 -8.68
N HIS A 399 8.72 30.71 -9.94
CA HIS A 399 7.91 29.59 -10.40
C HIS A 399 8.65 28.26 -10.26
N LEU A 400 9.91 28.18 -10.70
CA LEU A 400 10.75 26.98 -10.54
C LEU A 400 10.94 26.60 -9.07
N LEU A 401 11.17 27.56 -8.17
CA LEU A 401 11.25 27.31 -6.72
C LEU A 401 9.95 26.75 -6.17
N ILE A 402 8.80 27.29 -6.57
CA ILE A 402 7.48 26.76 -6.18
C ILE A 402 7.34 25.31 -6.64
N PHE A 403 7.78 24.96 -7.87
CA PHE A 403 7.75 23.57 -8.34
C PHE A 403 8.62 22.65 -7.48
N VAL A 404 9.82 23.09 -7.09
CA VAL A 404 10.71 22.33 -6.20
C VAL A 404 10.07 22.12 -4.83
N MET A 405 9.48 23.17 -4.24
CA MET A 405 8.81 23.06 -2.94
C MET A 405 7.57 22.14 -3.00
N VAL A 406 6.76 22.23 -4.06
CA VAL A 406 5.59 21.36 -4.25
C VAL A 406 6.02 19.90 -4.43
N LYS A 407 7.10 19.62 -5.18
CA LYS A 407 7.64 18.27 -5.31
C LYS A 407 8.15 17.71 -3.97
N LEU A 408 8.84 18.54 -3.17
CA LEU A 408 9.30 18.15 -1.84
C LEU A 408 8.12 17.82 -0.91
N LEU A 409 7.05 18.63 -0.91
CA LEU A 409 5.84 18.35 -0.14
C LEU A 409 5.15 17.06 -0.60
N ILE A 410 5.07 16.80 -1.92
CA ILE A 410 4.52 15.54 -2.44
C ILE A 410 5.38 14.35 -2.01
N PHE A 411 6.70 14.51 -1.96
CA PHE A 411 7.63 13.46 -1.56
C PHE A 411 7.58 13.18 -0.06
N GLU A 412 7.48 14.19 0.81
CA GLU A 412 7.34 14.02 2.26
C GLU A 412 6.00 13.40 2.69
N MET A 413 4.96 13.53 1.84
CA MET A 413 3.66 12.89 2.05
C MET A 413 3.57 11.46 1.50
N CYS A 414 4.67 10.90 1.00
CA CYS A 414 4.81 9.50 0.57
C CYS A 414 5.68 8.75 1.56
#